data_AF-A0A6H3NU57-F1
#
_entry.id   AF-A0A6H3NU57-F1
#
_cell.length_a   1.000
_cell.length_b   1.000
_cell.length_c   1.000
_cell.angle_alpha   90.00
_cell.angle_beta   90.00
_cell.angle_gamma   90.00
#
_symmetry.space_group_name_H-M   'P 1'
#
loop_
_entity.id
_entity.type
_entity.pdbx_description
1 polymer ?
#
loop_
_entity_poly.entity_id
_entity_poly.type
_entity_poly.pdbx_seq_one_letter_code
_entity_poly.pdbx_strand_id
1 'polypeptide(L)'
;METTHTNFESRLKIFFSVDVVGSTAFKNKENDSQVQPWLQFYKDFYNEFEILFVRNIEQEYERVGEEFDCQKILPNFWKSLGDELVFEATLNHHAQASILVVAFKNALEIFNNNNGVRSFGLSVKGTSWCAGFPVMNAELRHKKDYDFIGPSIDTGFRLTKFATETKFVISIELALILTAKVKNYLEFFYEGKHILKGVLKDRPYPIIAINIKSPNLDETEKDITPVVTRENLDKFLSKFFRDNKIPKPFIKGDNDFGIAPSWYEEKRQNLIKQSEEPGSSGLNLIPSPEIPE
;
A
#
# COMPACT_ATOMS: atom_id res chain seq x y z
N MET A 1 13.67 -28.79 6.68
CA MET A 1 12.31 -29.27 7.01
C MET A 1 11.50 -28.26 7.82
N GLU A 2 11.99 -27.02 8.04
CA GLU A 2 11.30 -25.96 8.80
C GLU A 2 10.51 -24.96 7.93
N THR A 3 10.52 -25.12 6.60
CA THR A 3 10.09 -24.08 5.64
C THR A 3 8.64 -24.18 5.15
N THR A 4 7.92 -25.27 5.44
CA THR A 4 6.53 -25.46 4.96
C THR A 4 5.49 -24.79 5.84
N HIS A 5 5.71 -24.71 7.15
CA HIS A 5 4.70 -24.18 8.10
C HIS A 5 4.63 -22.64 8.13
N THR A 6 5.73 -21.93 7.87
CA THR A 6 5.77 -20.45 7.91
C THR A 6 4.97 -19.79 6.78
N ASN A 7 4.87 -20.43 5.62
CA ASN A 7 4.13 -19.89 4.47
C ASN A 7 2.62 -19.76 4.72
N PHE A 8 2.07 -20.55 5.64
CA PHE A 8 0.65 -20.53 5.98
C PHE A 8 0.35 -19.72 7.24
N GLU A 9 1.29 -18.96 7.78
CA GLU A 9 1.01 -18.07 8.89
C GLU A 9 0.10 -16.92 8.45
N SER A 10 -0.90 -16.63 9.28
CA SER A 10 -1.82 -15.52 9.06
C SER A 10 -1.09 -14.21 9.24
N ARG A 11 -1.02 -13.42 8.16
CA ARG A 11 -0.26 -12.16 8.12
C ARG A 11 -1.04 -11.11 7.36
N LEU A 12 -1.07 -9.89 7.89
CA LEU A 12 -1.51 -8.71 7.14
C LEU A 12 -0.27 -7.94 6.72
N LYS A 13 -0.05 -7.78 5.42
CA LYS A 13 1.05 -6.98 4.90
C LYS A 13 0.53 -5.65 4.38
N ILE A 14 1.31 -4.60 4.57
CA ILE A 14 1.14 -3.30 3.95
C ILE A 14 2.17 -3.14 2.84
N PHE A 15 1.77 -2.54 1.74
CA PHE A 15 2.60 -2.27 0.58
C PHE A 15 2.63 -0.79 0.33
N PHE A 16 3.78 -0.31 -0.16
CA PHE A 16 3.98 1.08 -0.56
C PHE A 16 4.59 1.10 -1.93
N SER A 17 3.97 1.84 -2.84
CA SER A 17 4.45 2.12 -4.18
C SER A 17 4.76 3.61 -4.28
N VAL A 18 5.94 3.94 -4.79
CA VAL A 18 6.30 5.30 -5.23
C VAL A 18 6.71 5.25 -6.69
N ASP A 19 6.10 6.11 -7.50
CA ASP A 19 6.28 6.16 -8.96
C ASP A 19 6.65 7.58 -9.39
N VAL A 20 7.57 7.70 -10.35
CA VAL A 20 8.04 8.97 -10.89
C VAL A 20 7.06 9.50 -11.94
N VAL A 21 6.53 10.69 -11.71
CA VAL A 21 5.67 11.40 -12.66
C VAL A 21 6.53 12.23 -13.62
N GLY A 22 6.16 12.24 -14.90
CA GLY A 22 6.86 13.01 -15.95
C GLY A 22 8.07 12.30 -16.56
N SER A 23 8.42 11.11 -16.05
CA SER A 23 9.56 10.28 -16.48
C SER A 23 9.64 10.06 -18.00
N THR A 24 8.50 9.71 -18.62
CA THR A 24 8.42 9.34 -20.04
C THR A 24 8.57 10.57 -20.95
N ALA A 25 7.97 11.70 -20.57
CA ALA A 25 8.10 12.94 -21.32
C ALA A 25 9.53 13.48 -21.28
N PHE A 26 10.20 13.32 -20.13
CA PHE A 26 11.60 13.73 -19.96
C PHE A 26 12.55 12.88 -20.81
N LYS A 27 12.40 11.55 -20.81
CA LYS A 27 13.22 10.63 -21.64
C LYS A 27 13.16 10.95 -23.13
N ASN A 28 12.03 11.42 -23.64
CA ASN A 28 11.85 11.71 -25.07
C ASN A 28 12.32 13.11 -25.50
N LYS A 29 12.42 14.08 -24.58
CA LYS A 29 12.85 15.46 -24.90
C LYS A 29 14.36 15.62 -25.05
N GLU A 30 15.16 14.72 -24.47
CA GLU A 30 16.62 14.88 -24.40
C GLU A 30 17.43 13.90 -25.26
N ASN A 31 16.81 13.29 -26.28
CA ASN A 31 17.51 12.40 -27.22
C ASN A 31 18.61 13.09 -28.07
N ASP A 32 18.79 14.40 -27.95
CA ASP A 32 19.76 15.21 -28.72
C ASP A 32 21.01 15.61 -27.89
N SER A 33 21.12 15.16 -26.64
CA SER A 33 22.20 15.49 -25.71
C SER A 33 23.24 14.36 -25.61
N GLN A 34 24.55 14.66 -25.60
CA GLN A 34 25.62 13.67 -25.37
C GLN A 34 25.64 13.07 -23.94
N VAL A 35 24.77 13.55 -23.06
CA VAL A 35 24.66 13.15 -21.64
C VAL A 35 23.23 12.65 -21.40
N GLN A 36 23.04 11.79 -20.38
CA GLN A 36 21.71 11.37 -19.89
C GLN A 36 21.37 12.08 -18.56
N PRO A 37 20.88 13.34 -18.56
CA PRO A 37 20.55 14.09 -17.34
C PRO A 37 19.57 13.36 -16.41
N TRP A 38 18.65 12.57 -16.96
CA TRP A 38 17.72 11.77 -16.16
C TRP A 38 18.41 10.72 -15.30
N LEU A 39 19.56 10.18 -15.72
CA LEU A 39 20.23 9.08 -15.01
C LEU A 39 20.62 9.48 -13.58
N GLN A 40 21.01 10.74 -13.36
CA GLN A 40 21.34 11.22 -12.03
C GLN A 40 20.09 11.27 -11.14
N PHE A 41 18.98 11.81 -11.66
CA PHE A 41 17.70 11.79 -10.95
C PHE A 41 17.28 10.38 -10.54
N TYR A 42 17.40 9.38 -11.43
CA TYR A 42 17.03 8.00 -11.07
C TYR A 42 17.97 7.41 -10.02
N LYS A 43 19.26 7.71 -10.07
CA LYS A 43 20.19 7.28 -9.01
C LYS A 43 19.80 7.91 -7.67
N ASP A 44 19.46 9.19 -7.66
CA ASP A 44 19.05 9.89 -6.45
C ASP A 44 17.71 9.32 -5.96
N PHE A 45 16.73 9.11 -6.84
CA PHE A 45 15.45 8.49 -6.49
C PHE A 45 15.60 7.09 -5.86
N TYR A 46 16.36 6.20 -6.49
CA TYR A 46 16.57 4.84 -6.01
C TYR A 46 17.32 4.77 -4.69
N ASN A 47 18.24 5.71 -4.42
CA ASN A 47 19.05 5.69 -3.20
C ASN A 47 18.47 6.55 -2.07
N GLU A 48 17.89 7.72 -2.38
CA GLU A 48 17.48 8.70 -1.40
C GLU A 48 16.06 8.45 -0.87
N PHE A 49 15.14 7.96 -1.71
CA PHE A 49 13.74 7.82 -1.27
C PHE A 49 13.61 6.81 -0.12
N GLU A 50 14.29 5.67 -0.20
CA GLU A 50 14.31 4.67 0.88
C GLU A 50 14.89 5.25 2.17
N ILE A 51 15.99 6.00 2.08
CA ILE A 51 16.62 6.68 3.23
C ILE A 51 15.64 7.67 3.87
N LEU A 52 14.96 8.48 3.06
CA LEU A 52 13.95 9.41 3.54
C LEU A 52 12.79 8.68 4.21
N PHE A 53 12.31 7.59 3.63
CA PHE A 53 11.22 6.81 4.20
C PHE A 53 11.60 6.23 5.56
N VAL A 54 12.74 5.54 5.65
CA VAL A 54 13.25 4.97 6.92
C VAL A 54 13.44 6.05 7.97
N ARG A 55 14.06 7.18 7.64
CA ARG A 55 14.26 8.29 8.59
C ARG A 55 12.95 8.83 9.15
N ASN A 56 11.92 8.97 8.30
CA ASN A 56 10.62 9.45 8.75
C ASN A 56 9.87 8.40 9.59
N ILE A 57 10.12 7.10 9.39
CA ILE A 57 9.57 6.04 10.27
C ILE A 57 10.14 6.20 11.67
N GLU A 58 11.44 6.47 11.82
CA GLU A 58 12.07 6.65 13.13
C GLU A 58 11.46 7.84 13.87
N GLN A 59 11.34 9.00 13.19
CA GLN A 59 10.76 10.20 13.77
C GLN A 59 9.30 10.00 14.18
N GLU A 60 8.49 9.36 13.34
CA GLU A 60 7.08 9.13 13.64
C GLU A 60 6.91 8.07 14.74
N TYR A 61 7.75 7.03 14.77
CA TYR A 61 7.74 6.04 15.84
C TYR A 61 8.12 6.65 17.20
N GLU A 62 9.10 7.56 17.25
CA GLU A 62 9.42 8.30 18.48
C GLU A 62 8.26 9.20 18.93
N ARG A 63 7.47 9.72 17.98
CA ARG A 63 6.34 10.60 18.26
C ARG A 63 5.11 9.87 18.82
N VAL A 64 4.78 8.69 18.29
CA VAL A 64 3.53 7.97 18.61
C VAL A 64 3.70 6.51 19.01
N GLY A 65 4.86 5.90 18.75
CA GLY A 65 5.08 4.47 18.96
C GLY A 65 4.96 4.04 20.42
N GLU A 66 5.41 4.86 21.36
CA GLU A 66 5.32 4.60 22.80
C GLU A 66 3.86 4.57 23.32
N GLU A 67 2.92 5.24 22.65
CA GLU A 67 1.50 5.25 23.06
C GLU A 67 0.82 3.89 22.84
N PHE A 68 1.28 3.10 21.87
CA PHE A 68 0.58 1.90 21.39
C PHE A 68 1.27 0.58 21.74
N ASP A 69 2.37 0.60 22.50
CA ASP A 69 3.17 -0.59 22.88
C ASP A 69 3.44 -1.53 21.68
N CYS A 70 3.70 -0.95 20.52
CA CYS A 70 3.94 -1.68 19.28
C CYS A 70 5.41 -1.59 18.89
N GLN A 71 5.97 -2.66 18.31
CA GLN A 71 7.37 -2.67 17.89
C GLN A 71 7.58 -1.81 16.63
N LYS A 72 8.74 -1.14 16.55
CA LYS A 72 9.19 -0.48 15.31
C LYS A 72 9.39 -1.55 14.23
N ILE A 73 8.82 -1.33 13.05
CA ILE A 73 9.04 -2.17 11.87
C ILE A 73 9.55 -1.30 10.73
N LEU A 74 10.49 -1.85 9.95
CA LEU A 74 11.00 -1.23 8.73
C LEU A 74 10.49 -2.03 7.52
N PRO A 75 9.95 -1.36 6.49
CA PRO A 75 9.57 -2.02 5.25
C PRO A 75 10.79 -2.59 4.53
N ASN A 76 10.63 -3.79 3.97
CA ASN A 76 11.59 -4.35 3.04
C ASN A 76 11.36 -3.74 1.65
N PHE A 77 12.44 -3.45 0.94
CA PHE A 77 12.36 -3.28 -0.51
C PHE A 77 11.92 -4.60 -1.15
N TRP A 78 10.79 -4.58 -1.87
CA TRP A 78 10.27 -5.76 -2.55
C TRP A 78 10.83 -5.83 -3.98
N LYS A 79 10.55 -4.82 -4.81
CA LYS A 79 11.02 -4.77 -6.20
C LYS A 79 10.91 -3.37 -6.78
N SER A 80 11.62 -3.15 -7.88
CA SER A 80 11.41 -2.01 -8.76
C SER A 80 10.69 -2.44 -10.05
N LEU A 81 9.85 -1.56 -10.57
CA LEU A 81 9.09 -1.73 -11.81
C LEU A 81 9.39 -0.56 -12.74
N GLY A 82 10.60 -0.50 -13.28
CA GLY A 82 11.05 0.61 -14.13
C GLY A 82 11.32 1.87 -13.32
N ASP A 83 10.36 2.78 -13.27
CA ASP A 83 10.38 4.05 -12.53
C ASP A 83 9.58 4.02 -11.20
N GLU A 84 9.06 2.85 -10.84
CA GLU A 84 8.36 2.61 -9.59
C GLU A 84 9.21 1.78 -8.61
N LEU A 85 9.22 2.15 -7.32
CA LEU A 85 9.77 1.35 -6.22
C LEU A 85 8.63 0.84 -5.36
N VAL A 86 8.69 -0.44 -4.98
CA VAL A 86 7.68 -1.07 -4.13
C VAL A 86 8.33 -1.63 -2.86
N PHE A 87 7.77 -1.25 -1.72
CA PHE A 87 8.16 -1.70 -0.39
C PHE A 87 7.02 -2.48 0.26
N GLU A 88 7.35 -3.35 1.21
CA GLU A 88 6.38 -4.15 1.94
C GLU A 88 6.77 -4.28 3.41
N ALA A 89 5.78 -4.35 4.31
CA ALA A 89 6.00 -4.71 5.70
C ALA A 89 4.89 -5.60 6.23
N THR A 90 5.18 -6.47 7.20
CA THR A 90 4.14 -7.23 7.92
C THR A 90 3.70 -6.46 9.15
N LEU A 91 2.39 -6.22 9.26
CA LEU A 91 1.77 -5.55 10.40
C LEU A 91 1.51 -6.57 11.51
N ASN A 92 2.00 -6.26 12.71
CA ASN A 92 1.72 -6.98 13.95
C ASN A 92 0.79 -6.17 14.88
N HIS A 93 0.64 -4.86 14.61
CA HIS A 93 -0.26 -3.97 15.33
C HIS A 93 -0.79 -2.88 14.40
N HIS A 94 -2.05 -2.49 14.53
CA HIS A 94 -2.71 -1.53 13.64
C HIS A 94 -2.08 -0.12 13.68
N ALA A 95 -1.51 0.29 14.81
CA ALA A 95 -0.78 1.56 14.93
C ALA A 95 0.41 1.67 13.98
N GLN A 96 1.07 0.55 13.64
CA GLN A 96 2.18 0.52 12.70
C GLN A 96 1.75 1.01 11.31
N ALA A 97 0.50 0.75 10.89
CA ALA A 97 -0.01 1.26 9.62
C ALA A 97 -0.04 2.80 9.61
N SER A 98 -0.45 3.44 10.71
CA SER A 98 -0.43 4.91 10.81
C SER A 98 1.00 5.45 10.76
N ILE A 99 1.93 4.84 11.50
CA ILE A 99 3.33 5.25 11.53
C ILE A 99 3.94 5.18 10.13
N LEU A 100 3.79 4.04 9.45
CA LEU A 100 4.36 3.83 8.12
C LEU A 100 3.72 4.74 7.07
N VAL A 101 2.40 4.93 7.09
CA VAL A 101 1.70 5.80 6.12
C VAL A 101 2.07 7.26 6.31
N VAL A 102 2.13 7.74 7.56
CA VAL A 102 2.56 9.10 7.85
C VAL A 102 4.02 9.31 7.42
N ALA A 103 4.91 8.36 7.72
CA ALA A 103 6.30 8.44 7.32
C ALA A 103 6.48 8.45 5.79
N PHE A 104 5.72 7.61 5.08
CA PHE A 104 5.74 7.56 3.63
C PHE A 104 5.22 8.85 3.00
N LYS A 105 4.11 9.39 3.53
CA LYS A 105 3.58 10.70 3.13
C LYS A 105 4.64 11.78 3.26
N ASN A 106 5.34 11.84 4.39
CA ASN A 106 6.39 12.84 4.61
C ASN A 106 7.58 12.64 3.66
N ALA A 107 7.96 11.40 3.36
CA ALA A 107 8.99 11.11 2.36
C ALA A 107 8.58 11.64 0.96
N LEU A 108 7.33 11.44 0.54
CA LEU A 108 6.80 12.01 -0.71
C LEU A 108 6.87 13.54 -0.71
N GLU A 109 6.44 14.19 0.38
CA GLU A 109 6.47 15.65 0.50
C GLU A 109 7.91 16.19 0.46
N ILE A 110 8.83 15.58 1.19
CA ILE A 110 10.25 16.00 1.20
C ILE A 110 10.86 15.82 -0.19
N PHE A 111 10.63 14.68 -0.84
CA PHE A 111 11.18 14.39 -2.16
C PHE A 111 10.63 15.36 -3.22
N ASN A 112 9.32 15.62 -3.23
CA ASN A 112 8.69 16.56 -4.16
C ASN A 112 9.10 18.02 -3.93
N ASN A 113 9.50 18.38 -2.71
CA ASN A 113 10.01 19.73 -2.40
C ASN A 113 11.51 19.89 -2.69
N ASN A 114 12.23 18.84 -3.08
CA ASN A 114 13.64 18.93 -3.45
C ASN A 114 13.80 19.72 -4.77
N ASN A 115 14.55 20.82 -4.72
CA ASN A 115 14.77 21.71 -5.87
C ASN A 115 15.43 20.98 -7.06
N GLY A 116 16.28 19.97 -6.81
CA GLY A 116 16.88 19.17 -7.87
C GLY A 116 15.82 18.43 -8.68
N VAL A 117 14.86 17.80 -8.00
CA VAL A 117 13.73 17.09 -8.62
C VAL A 117 12.85 18.04 -9.42
N ARG A 118 12.50 19.18 -8.82
CA ARG A 118 11.64 20.20 -9.44
C ARG A 118 12.27 20.84 -10.68
N SER A 119 13.60 21.03 -10.70
CA SER A 119 14.29 21.61 -11.86
C SER A 119 14.18 20.75 -13.12
N PHE A 120 13.94 19.45 -12.98
CA PHE A 120 13.68 18.54 -14.11
C PHE A 120 12.20 18.45 -14.50
N GLY A 121 11.31 19.17 -13.81
CA GLY A 121 9.86 19.04 -13.99
C GLY A 121 9.34 17.65 -13.63
N LEU A 122 10.05 16.95 -12.74
CA LEU A 122 9.68 15.62 -12.24
C LEU A 122 9.06 15.75 -10.85
N SER A 123 8.24 14.78 -10.48
CA SER A 123 7.67 14.60 -9.16
C SER A 123 7.50 13.11 -8.88
N VAL A 124 7.12 12.75 -7.65
CA VAL A 124 6.74 11.40 -7.27
C VAL A 124 5.31 11.37 -6.75
N LYS A 125 4.62 10.28 -7.02
CA LYS A 125 3.30 9.98 -6.48
C LYS A 125 3.36 8.68 -5.69
N GLY A 126 2.47 8.56 -4.70
CA GLY A 126 2.43 7.41 -3.80
C GLY A 126 1.14 6.62 -3.88
N THR A 127 1.21 5.30 -3.66
CA THR A 127 0.03 4.44 -3.42
C THR A 127 0.35 3.42 -2.33
N SER A 128 -0.61 3.11 -1.45
CA SER A 128 -0.42 2.09 -0.41
C SER A 128 -1.66 1.23 -0.22
N TRP A 129 -1.47 -0.05 0.06
CA TRP A 129 -2.58 -1.00 0.23
C TRP A 129 -2.22 -2.10 1.22
N CYS A 130 -3.25 -2.74 1.77
CA CYS A 130 -3.09 -3.93 2.59
C CYS A 130 -3.45 -5.21 1.82
N ALA A 131 -2.79 -6.32 2.15
CA ALA A 131 -3.14 -7.64 1.66
C ALA A 131 -3.01 -8.68 2.78
N GLY A 132 -4.07 -9.50 2.93
CA GLY A 132 -4.11 -10.61 3.89
C GLY A 132 -3.59 -11.91 3.28
N PHE A 133 -2.72 -12.61 4.00
CA PHE A 133 -2.10 -13.89 3.65
C PHE A 133 -2.42 -14.95 4.72
N PRO A 134 -2.48 -16.25 4.37
CA PRO A 134 -2.23 -16.84 3.04
C PRO A 134 -3.51 -17.08 2.22
N VAL A 135 -4.69 -16.80 2.78
CA VAL A 135 -5.96 -17.28 2.19
C VAL A 135 -6.39 -16.47 0.96
N MET A 136 -6.28 -15.14 1.03
CA MET A 136 -6.73 -14.26 -0.05
C MET A 136 -5.61 -13.97 -1.05
N ASN A 137 -4.37 -13.93 -0.58
CA ASN A 137 -3.18 -13.64 -1.38
C ASN A 137 -2.10 -14.66 -1.05
N ALA A 138 -1.22 -14.94 -2.01
CA ALA A 138 -0.15 -15.90 -1.90
C ALA A 138 1.21 -15.25 -2.10
N GLU A 139 2.19 -15.73 -1.32
CA GLU A 139 3.60 -15.42 -1.50
C GLU A 139 4.23 -16.53 -2.34
N LEU A 140 4.76 -16.18 -3.49
CA LEU A 140 5.48 -17.08 -4.39
C LEU A 140 6.97 -16.94 -4.13
N ARG A 141 7.68 -18.06 -4.07
CA ARG A 141 9.14 -18.06 -4.00
C ARG A 141 9.71 -18.73 -5.24
N HIS A 142 10.63 -18.04 -5.91
CA HIS A 142 11.37 -18.58 -7.03
C HIS A 142 12.87 -18.33 -6.83
N LYS A 143 13.63 -19.39 -6.54
CA LYS A 143 15.06 -19.31 -6.19
C LYS A 143 15.28 -18.39 -4.98
N LYS A 144 15.98 -17.26 -5.17
CA LYS A 144 16.26 -16.26 -4.13
C LYS A 144 15.23 -15.13 -4.11
N ASP A 145 14.36 -15.08 -5.11
CA ASP A 145 13.36 -14.03 -5.28
C ASP A 145 12.01 -14.49 -4.71
N TYR A 146 11.19 -13.50 -4.34
CA TYR A 146 9.82 -13.71 -3.92
C TYR A 146 8.89 -12.71 -4.59
N ASP A 147 7.66 -13.13 -4.83
CA ASP A 147 6.61 -12.30 -5.43
C ASP A 147 5.31 -12.48 -4.65
N PHE A 148 4.40 -11.53 -4.79
CA PHE A 148 3.06 -11.62 -4.20
C PHE A 148 2.02 -11.61 -5.30
N ILE A 149 1.05 -12.51 -5.19
CA ILE A 149 -0.08 -12.57 -6.11
C ILE A 149 -1.39 -12.63 -5.33
N GLY A 150 -2.44 -12.12 -5.94
CA GLY A 150 -3.79 -12.21 -5.40
C GLY A 150 -4.59 -10.93 -5.59
N PRO A 151 -5.90 -10.97 -5.29
CA PRO A 151 -6.81 -9.88 -5.58
C PRO A 151 -6.43 -8.56 -4.90
N SER A 152 -5.82 -8.60 -3.71
CA SER A 152 -5.39 -7.38 -3.01
C SER A 152 -4.16 -6.75 -3.66
N ILE A 153 -3.24 -7.57 -4.18
CA ILE A 153 -2.05 -7.10 -4.92
C ILE A 153 -2.49 -6.44 -6.23
N ASP A 154 -3.37 -7.10 -6.98
CA ASP A 154 -3.94 -6.56 -8.21
C ASP A 154 -4.69 -5.24 -7.97
N THR A 155 -5.45 -5.17 -6.87
CA THR A 155 -6.16 -3.95 -6.48
C THR A 155 -5.17 -2.82 -6.20
N GLY A 156 -4.10 -3.09 -5.44
CA GLY A 156 -3.05 -2.13 -5.13
C GLY A 156 -2.46 -1.47 -6.37
N PHE A 157 -1.98 -2.26 -7.33
CA PHE A 157 -1.42 -1.72 -8.58
C PHE A 157 -2.46 -0.97 -9.43
N ARG A 158 -3.74 -1.37 -9.37
CA ARG A 158 -4.82 -0.64 -10.08
C ARG A 158 -5.14 0.71 -9.45
N LEU A 159 -4.82 0.90 -8.17
CA LEU A 159 -5.01 2.18 -7.48
C LEU A 159 -3.94 3.21 -7.88
N THR A 160 -2.74 2.78 -8.30
CA THR A 160 -1.62 3.67 -8.67
C THR A 160 -1.97 4.69 -9.76
N LYS A 161 -2.94 4.37 -10.63
CA LYS A 161 -3.39 5.30 -11.69
C LYS A 161 -4.17 6.52 -11.17
N PHE A 162 -4.69 6.47 -9.94
CA PHE A 162 -5.41 7.59 -9.33
C PHE A 162 -4.48 8.47 -8.47
N ALA A 163 -3.27 8.00 -8.18
CA ALA A 163 -2.30 8.75 -7.43
C ALA A 163 -1.71 9.88 -8.28
N THR A 164 -1.42 10.99 -7.60
CA THR A 164 -0.75 12.16 -8.17
C THR A 164 0.25 12.68 -7.16
N GLU A 165 1.04 13.69 -7.51
CA GLU A 165 1.93 14.39 -6.58
C GLU A 165 1.22 15.09 -5.42
N THR A 166 -0.10 15.28 -5.50
CA THR A 166 -0.94 15.87 -4.43
C THR A 166 -1.85 14.83 -3.75
N LYS A 167 -1.97 13.62 -4.31
CA LYS A 167 -2.89 12.58 -3.84
C LYS A 167 -2.15 11.26 -3.59
N PHE A 168 -1.93 10.94 -2.32
CA PHE A 168 -1.45 9.64 -1.89
C PHE A 168 -2.63 8.67 -1.78
N VAL A 169 -2.82 7.80 -2.77
CA VAL A 169 -3.98 6.91 -2.83
C VAL A 169 -3.80 5.69 -1.93
N ILE A 170 -4.85 5.31 -1.21
CA ILE A 170 -4.83 4.15 -0.31
C ILE A 170 -5.99 3.19 -0.58
N SER A 171 -5.80 1.90 -0.27
CA SER A 171 -6.89 0.92 -0.33
C SER A 171 -7.92 1.13 0.78
N ILE A 172 -9.15 0.64 0.58
CA ILE A 172 -10.24 0.76 1.57
C ILE A 172 -9.94 0.02 2.88
N GLU A 173 -9.16 -1.06 2.83
CA GLU A 173 -8.69 -1.81 4.00
C GLU A 173 -7.74 -0.96 4.82
N LEU A 174 -6.76 -0.34 4.16
CA LEU A 174 -5.81 0.55 4.81
C LEU A 174 -6.51 1.79 5.36
N ALA A 175 -7.43 2.39 4.60
CA ALA A 175 -8.23 3.52 5.07
C ALA A 175 -9.01 3.17 6.35
N LEU A 176 -9.61 1.98 6.43
CA LEU A 176 -10.33 1.52 7.62
C LEU A 176 -9.39 1.36 8.84
N ILE A 177 -8.16 0.86 8.62
CA ILE A 177 -7.15 0.77 9.68
C ILE A 177 -6.71 2.17 10.13
N LEU A 178 -6.48 3.07 9.18
CA LEU A 178 -6.06 4.44 9.46
C LEU A 178 -7.16 5.27 10.12
N THR A 179 -8.43 4.91 9.98
CA THR A 179 -9.54 5.55 10.71
C THR A 179 -9.75 5.01 12.12
N ALA A 180 -8.97 4.02 12.58
CA ALA A 180 -9.05 3.43 13.92
C ALA A 180 -8.68 4.41 15.06
N LYS A 181 -8.41 3.95 16.29
CA LYS A 181 -8.18 4.89 17.42
C LYS A 181 -6.76 5.48 17.52
N VAL A 182 -5.98 5.44 16.43
CA VAL A 182 -4.60 5.94 16.40
C VAL A 182 -4.58 7.40 15.98
N LYS A 183 -4.08 8.32 16.81
CA LYS A 183 -4.00 9.74 16.41
C LYS A 183 -2.99 9.91 15.27
N ASN A 184 -3.47 10.39 14.12
CA ASN A 184 -2.65 10.81 13.00
C ASN A 184 -3.21 12.14 12.45
N TYR A 185 -2.38 12.86 11.69
CA TYR A 185 -2.73 14.16 11.09
C TYR A 185 -3.08 14.02 9.60
N LEU A 186 -3.53 12.83 9.19
CA LEU A 186 -3.85 12.57 7.79
C LEU A 186 -5.14 13.28 7.40
N GLU A 187 -5.09 14.04 6.32
CA GLU A 187 -6.24 14.66 5.68
C GLU A 187 -6.71 13.74 4.55
N PHE A 188 -7.93 13.21 4.68
CA PHE A 188 -8.49 12.26 3.71
C PHE A 188 -9.39 12.97 2.70
N PHE A 189 -9.35 12.48 1.47
CA PHE A 189 -10.25 12.85 0.38
C PHE A 189 -10.96 11.63 -0.17
N TYR A 190 -12.17 11.85 -0.67
CA TYR A 190 -12.95 10.86 -1.40
C TYR A 190 -13.14 11.32 -2.84
N GLU A 191 -12.56 10.57 -3.77
CA GLU A 191 -12.53 10.89 -5.19
C GLU A 191 -13.71 10.26 -5.96
N GLY A 192 -14.69 9.68 -5.25
CA GLY A 192 -15.79 8.95 -5.85
C GLY A 192 -15.52 7.45 -5.99
N LYS A 193 -16.37 6.76 -6.77
CA LYS A 193 -16.22 5.32 -7.04
C LYS A 193 -15.90 5.08 -8.50
N HIS A 194 -14.94 4.19 -8.74
CA HIS A 194 -14.51 3.81 -10.08
C HIS A 194 -14.54 2.29 -10.25
N ILE A 195 -14.85 1.83 -11.45
CA ILE A 195 -14.72 0.41 -11.79
C ILE A 195 -13.23 0.10 -11.98
N LEU A 196 -12.72 -0.81 -11.18
CA LEU A 196 -11.38 -1.37 -11.33
C LEU A 196 -11.53 -2.77 -11.92
N LYS A 197 -11.10 -2.97 -13.17
CA LYS A 197 -11.30 -4.23 -13.89
C LYS A 197 -10.83 -5.43 -13.06
N GLY A 198 -11.70 -6.41 -12.83
CA GLY A 198 -11.43 -7.63 -12.05
C GLY A 198 -11.46 -7.46 -10.53
N VAL A 199 -11.73 -6.25 -10.02
CA VAL A 199 -11.82 -5.96 -8.57
C VAL A 199 -13.29 -5.86 -8.18
N LEU A 200 -13.66 -6.44 -7.03
CA LEU A 200 -15.05 -6.44 -6.50
C LEU A 200 -16.12 -6.94 -7.49
N LYS A 201 -15.76 -7.85 -8.42
CA LYS A 201 -16.62 -8.30 -9.53
C LYS A 201 -17.08 -7.13 -10.43
N ASP A 202 -16.13 -6.25 -10.78
CA ASP A 202 -16.33 -5.03 -11.56
C ASP A 202 -17.33 -4.03 -10.97
N ARG A 203 -17.61 -4.14 -9.67
CA ARG A 203 -18.42 -3.16 -8.95
C ARG A 203 -17.60 -1.89 -8.62
N PRO A 204 -18.25 -0.73 -8.49
CA PRO A 204 -17.55 0.52 -8.18
C PRO A 204 -16.77 0.47 -6.86
N TYR A 205 -15.45 0.66 -6.95
CA TYR A 205 -14.51 0.72 -5.83
C TYR A 205 -14.30 2.18 -5.38
N PRO A 206 -14.44 2.51 -4.08
CA PRO A 206 -14.17 3.86 -3.55
C PRO A 206 -12.70 4.23 -3.66
N ILE A 207 -12.40 5.40 -4.23
CA ILE A 207 -11.04 5.92 -4.28
C ILE A 207 -10.85 6.89 -3.11
N ILE A 208 -9.94 6.52 -2.21
CA ILE A 208 -9.57 7.30 -1.03
C ILE A 208 -8.14 7.79 -1.22
N ALA A 209 -7.92 9.08 -0.99
CA ALA A 209 -6.60 9.69 -1.06
C ALA A 209 -6.26 10.41 0.25
N ILE A 210 -4.98 10.54 0.52
CA ILE A 210 -4.41 11.39 1.57
C ILE A 210 -3.76 12.59 0.89
N ASN A 211 -3.97 13.78 1.44
CA ASN A 211 -3.35 15.00 0.96
C ASN A 211 -1.82 14.93 1.03
N ILE A 212 -1.15 15.27 -0.07
CA ILE A 212 0.29 15.54 -0.10
C ILE A 212 0.49 17.03 -0.33
N LYS A 213 1.21 17.69 0.57
CA LYS A 213 1.66 19.07 0.36
C LYS A 213 2.68 19.10 -0.79
N SER A 214 2.21 19.52 -1.95
CA SER A 214 3.03 19.71 -3.15
C SER A 214 3.19 21.20 -3.45
N PRO A 215 4.36 21.64 -3.91
CA PRO A 215 4.55 23.00 -4.40
C PRO A 215 3.84 23.26 -5.73
N ASN A 216 3.36 22.21 -6.41
CA ASN A 216 2.60 22.29 -7.65
C ASN A 216 1.09 22.37 -7.42
N LEU A 217 0.63 22.29 -6.17
CA LEU A 217 -0.79 22.37 -5.84
C LEU A 217 -1.28 23.81 -6.07
N ASP A 218 -2.32 23.97 -6.89
CA ASP A 218 -3.03 25.23 -6.99
C ASP A 218 -3.69 25.53 -5.63
N GLU A 219 -3.31 26.64 -5.00
CA GLU A 219 -3.83 27.00 -3.68
C GLU A 219 -5.35 27.21 -3.69
N THR A 220 -5.93 27.58 -4.83
CA THR A 220 -7.38 27.72 -4.98
C THR A 220 -8.12 26.38 -5.03
N GLU A 221 -7.44 25.29 -5.42
CA GLU A 221 -8.02 23.95 -5.38
C GLU A 221 -8.25 23.48 -3.93
N LYS A 222 -7.47 23.97 -2.96
CA LYS A 222 -7.65 23.63 -1.53
C LYS A 222 -9.01 24.07 -1.00
N ASP A 223 -9.48 25.24 -1.45
CA ASP A 223 -10.74 25.82 -0.95
C ASP A 223 -11.98 25.07 -1.45
N ILE A 224 -11.85 24.34 -2.55
CA ILE A 224 -12.95 23.60 -3.18
C ILE A 224 -12.85 22.08 -3.01
N THR A 225 -11.71 21.56 -2.54
CA THR A 225 -11.52 20.11 -2.34
C THR A 225 -12.09 19.68 -0.98
N PRO A 226 -13.18 18.89 -0.95
CA PRO A 226 -13.84 18.54 0.31
C PRO A 226 -13.00 17.54 1.11
N VAL A 227 -12.46 17.99 2.25
CA VAL A 227 -11.82 17.10 3.23
C VAL A 227 -12.87 16.24 3.92
N VAL A 228 -12.63 14.93 3.98
CA VAL A 228 -13.50 13.97 4.66
C VAL A 228 -13.02 13.80 6.10
N THR A 229 -13.92 14.02 7.07
CA THR A 229 -13.60 13.77 8.47
C THR A 229 -13.36 12.27 8.70
N ARG A 230 -12.45 11.94 9.61
CA ARG A 230 -12.14 10.56 9.99
C ARG A 230 -13.39 9.75 10.38
N GLU A 231 -14.30 10.37 11.14
CA GLU A 231 -15.55 9.75 11.57
C GLU A 231 -16.48 9.42 10.39
N ASN A 232 -16.65 10.37 9.46
CA ASN A 232 -17.47 10.14 8.27
C ASN A 232 -16.86 9.08 7.36
N LEU A 233 -15.53 9.07 7.22
CA LEU A 233 -14.83 8.06 6.46
C LEU A 233 -14.99 6.67 7.08
N ASP A 234 -14.80 6.53 8.40
CA ASP A 234 -15.00 5.26 9.12
C ASP A 234 -16.44 4.73 8.94
N LYS A 235 -17.43 5.60 9.12
CA LYS A 235 -18.85 5.25 8.95
C LYS A 235 -19.14 4.79 7.51
N PHE A 236 -18.60 5.49 6.52
CA PHE A 236 -18.73 5.14 5.11
C PHE A 236 -18.08 3.77 4.82
N LEU A 237 -16.84 3.57 5.22
CA LEU A 237 -16.09 2.34 4.99
C LEU A 237 -16.77 1.16 5.71
N SER A 238 -17.12 1.31 6.99
CA SER A 238 -17.83 0.28 7.75
C SER A 238 -19.14 -0.15 7.08
N LYS A 239 -19.90 0.79 6.50
CA LYS A 239 -21.07 0.47 5.68
C LYS A 239 -20.68 -0.22 4.37
N PHE A 240 -19.67 0.29 3.66
CA PHE A 240 -19.22 -0.25 2.38
C PHE A 240 -18.76 -1.71 2.50
N PHE A 241 -17.94 -2.04 3.50
CA PHE A 241 -17.49 -3.42 3.76
C PHE A 241 -18.67 -4.36 3.99
N ARG A 242 -19.62 -3.96 4.85
CA ARG A 242 -20.81 -4.76 5.17
C ARG A 242 -21.68 -4.98 3.94
N ASP A 243 -22.05 -3.92 3.23
CA ASP A 243 -22.97 -3.99 2.09
C ASP A 243 -22.39 -4.81 0.92
N ASN A 244 -21.06 -4.81 0.78
CA ASN A 244 -20.37 -5.54 -0.29
C ASN A 244 -19.87 -6.93 0.13
N LYS A 245 -20.15 -7.36 1.37
CA LYS A 245 -19.67 -8.62 1.96
C LYS A 245 -18.14 -8.78 1.88
N ILE A 246 -17.41 -7.67 2.04
CA ILE A 246 -15.95 -7.66 2.03
C ILE A 246 -15.48 -7.99 3.46
N PRO A 247 -14.59 -8.98 3.65
CA PRO A 247 -14.01 -9.23 4.96
C PRO A 247 -13.18 -8.02 5.40
N LYS A 248 -13.35 -7.58 6.65
CA LYS A 248 -12.47 -6.57 7.24
C LYS A 248 -11.04 -7.10 7.32
N PRO A 249 -10.01 -6.24 7.19
CA PRO A 249 -8.64 -6.65 7.48
C PRO A 249 -8.53 -7.07 8.94
N PHE A 250 -7.60 -7.98 9.24
CA PHE A 250 -7.34 -8.41 10.59
C PHE A 250 -5.85 -8.69 10.79
N ILE A 251 -5.38 -8.50 12.02
CA ILE A 251 -4.01 -8.69 12.49
C ILE A 251 -4.08 -9.62 13.71
N LYS A 252 -3.43 -10.77 13.66
CA LYS A 252 -3.51 -11.75 14.76
C LYS A 252 -2.95 -11.15 16.05
N GLY A 253 -3.75 -11.14 17.11
CA GLY A 253 -3.35 -10.63 18.43
C GLY A 253 -3.54 -9.12 18.61
N ASP A 254 -3.97 -8.40 17.58
CA ASP A 254 -4.30 -6.98 17.68
C ASP A 254 -5.61 -6.76 18.45
N ASN A 255 -5.72 -5.65 19.16
CA ASN A 255 -6.87 -5.32 20.01
C ASN A 255 -8.08 -4.78 19.22
N ASP A 256 -7.86 -4.04 18.13
CA ASP A 256 -8.92 -3.43 17.32
C ASP A 256 -9.20 -4.23 16.03
N PHE A 257 -8.18 -4.91 15.50
CA PHE A 257 -8.21 -5.70 14.27
C PHE A 257 -7.92 -7.18 14.53
N GLY A 258 -8.11 -7.70 15.75
CA GLY A 258 -7.80 -9.10 16.11
C GLY A 258 -8.70 -10.18 15.51
N ILE A 259 -9.89 -9.80 15.01
CA ILE A 259 -10.95 -10.74 14.68
C ILE A 259 -10.88 -11.14 13.20
N ALA A 260 -10.48 -12.38 12.94
CA ALA A 260 -10.53 -12.97 11.61
C ALA A 260 -11.98 -13.27 11.18
N PRO A 261 -12.29 -13.28 9.87
CA PRO A 261 -13.57 -13.79 9.37
C PRO A 261 -13.83 -15.23 9.83
N SER A 262 -15.08 -15.57 10.13
CA SER A 262 -15.44 -16.90 10.66
C SER A 262 -15.01 -18.07 9.77
N TRP A 263 -15.01 -17.87 8.44
CA TRP A 263 -14.60 -18.86 7.44
C TRP A 263 -13.07 -18.96 7.25
N TYR A 264 -12.29 -18.07 7.87
CA TYR A 264 -10.87 -17.92 7.56
C TYR A 264 -10.06 -19.17 7.92
N GLU A 265 -10.22 -19.67 9.14
CA GLU A 265 -9.39 -20.78 9.62
C GLU A 265 -9.70 -22.08 8.86
N GLU A 266 -10.97 -22.33 8.53
CA GLU A 266 -11.35 -23.46 7.70
C GLU A 266 -10.65 -23.43 6.33
N LYS A 267 -10.70 -22.28 5.63
CA LYS A 267 -10.00 -22.12 4.35
C LYS A 267 -8.49 -22.28 4.50
N ARG A 268 -7.90 -21.71 5.55
CA ARG A 268 -6.47 -21.83 5.83
C ARG A 268 -6.04 -23.29 6.03
N GLN A 269 -6.82 -24.09 6.78
CA GLN A 269 -6.55 -25.51 6.99
C GLN A 269 -6.66 -26.32 5.70
N ASN A 270 -7.62 -25.99 4.82
CA ASN A 270 -7.74 -26.62 3.51
C ASN A 270 -6.52 -26.34 2.62
N LEU A 271 -5.96 -25.13 2.67
CA LEU A 271 -4.73 -24.79 1.96
C LEU A 271 -3.52 -25.59 2.46
N ILE A 272 -3.39 -25.76 3.79
CA ILE A 272 -2.32 -26.57 4.38
C ILE A 272 -2.41 -28.01 3.88
N LYS A 273 -3.59 -28.63 3.95
CA LYS A 273 -3.81 -30.00 3.46
C LYS A 273 -3.44 -30.17 1.99
N GLN A 274 -3.86 -29.25 1.13
CA GLN A 274 -3.54 -29.28 -0.31
C GLN A 274 -2.02 -29.22 -0.57
N SER A 275 -1.27 -28.50 0.27
CA SER A 275 0.18 -28.40 0.13
C SER A 275 0.95 -29.66 0.57
N GLU A 276 0.31 -30.52 1.37
CA GLU A 276 0.90 -31.75 1.92
C GLU A 276 0.60 -33.00 1.06
N GLU A 277 -0.30 -32.92 0.08
CA GLU A 277 -0.66 -34.06 -0.78
C GLU A 277 0.49 -34.45 -1.75
N PRO A 278 0.91 -35.73 -1.78
CA PRO A 278 1.99 -36.20 -2.66
C PRO A 278 1.57 -36.13 -4.14
N GLY A 279 2.14 -35.16 -4.86
CA GLY A 279 1.86 -34.88 -6.27
C GLY A 279 1.73 -33.38 -6.59
N SER A 280 1.63 -32.52 -5.58
CA SER A 280 1.54 -31.06 -5.70
C SER A 280 2.92 -30.36 -5.79
N SER A 281 4.02 -31.12 -5.84
CA SER A 281 5.37 -30.60 -6.06
C SER A 281 5.53 -30.11 -7.50
N GLY A 282 4.94 -28.95 -7.78
CA GLY A 282 5.05 -28.27 -9.06
C GLY A 282 3.71 -27.81 -9.62
N LEU A 283 2.94 -27.00 -8.89
CA LEU A 283 2.03 -25.97 -9.42
C LEU A 283 1.52 -25.11 -8.25
N ASN A 284 2.18 -23.98 -8.00
CA ASN A 284 1.62 -22.92 -7.18
C ASN A 284 0.43 -22.30 -7.95
N LEU A 285 -0.76 -22.85 -7.76
CA LEU A 285 -2.01 -22.27 -8.26
C LEU A 285 -3.11 -22.47 -7.23
N ILE A 286 -3.74 -21.38 -6.80
CA ILE A 286 -5.09 -21.39 -6.24
C ILE A 286 -5.95 -20.53 -7.18
N PRO A 287 -7.09 -21.03 -7.68
CA PRO A 287 -8.06 -20.21 -8.40
C PRO A 287 -8.79 -19.27 -7.43
N SER A 288 -9.14 -18.07 -7.92
CA SER A 288 -9.92 -17.07 -7.16
C SER A 288 -11.14 -17.69 -6.46
N PRO A 289 -11.37 -17.42 -5.17
CA PRO A 289 -12.59 -17.87 -4.51
C PRO A 289 -13.77 -17.03 -5.03
N GLU A 290 -14.70 -17.69 -5.73
CA GLU A 290 -16.05 -17.15 -5.86
C GLU A 290 -16.62 -16.94 -4.46
N ILE A 291 -16.92 -15.68 -4.15
CA ILE A 291 -17.61 -15.29 -2.92
C ILE A 291 -19.01 -15.92 -2.97
N PRO A 292 -19.40 -16.78 -2.01
CA PRO A 292 -20.75 -17.35 -1.95
C PRO A 292 -21.78 -16.23 -1.81
N GLU A 293 -22.94 -16.43 -2.44
CA GLU A 293 -24.01 -15.44 -2.62
C GLU A 293 -24.48 -14.69 -1.36
#